data_AF-A0A9J6HCF3-F1
#
_entry.id   AF-A0A9J6HCF3-F1
#
_cell.length_a   1.000
_cell.length_b   1.000
_cell.length_c   1.000
_cell.angle_alpha   90.00
_cell.angle_beta   90.00
_cell.angle_gamma   90.00
#
_symmetry.space_group_name_H-M   'P 1'
#
loop_
_entity.id
_entity.type
_entity.pdbx_description
1 polymer ?
#
loop_
_entity_poly.entity_id
_entity_poly.type
_entity_poly.pdbx_seq_one_letter_code
_entity_poly.pdbx_strand_id
1 'polypeptide(L)'
;MLKLPPLLECIPCLHHSIYGDNITVWTAAGSDTDIQRRLQQAANIIATYAHERGLSCSPQKSKLFFYHSRKCGRRDACAHDI
;
A
#
# COMPACT_ATOMS: atom_id res chain seq x y z
N MET A 1 -15.29 -10.87 6.60
CA MET A 1 -13.83 -10.61 6.53
C MET A 1 -13.22 -10.26 7.90
N LEU A 2 -13.62 -10.92 8.99
CA LEU A 2 -13.20 -10.50 10.35
C LEU A 2 -11.71 -10.80 10.69
N LYS A 3 -11.03 -11.64 9.90
CA LYS A 3 -9.67 -12.11 10.21
C LYS A 3 -8.56 -11.50 9.35
N LEU A 4 -8.88 -10.82 8.25
CA LEU A 4 -7.87 -10.25 7.35
C LEU A 4 -7.23 -8.94 7.88
N PRO A 5 -8.00 -7.94 8.38
CA PRO A 5 -7.43 -6.69 8.88
C PRO A 5 -6.36 -6.90 9.97
N PRO A 6 -6.59 -7.75 10.99
CA PRO A 6 -5.57 -7.98 12.03
C PRO A 6 -4.25 -8.58 11.48
N LEU A 7 -4.33 -9.42 10.43
CA LEU A 7 -3.13 -9.99 9.80
C LEU A 7 -2.31 -8.94 9.05
N LEU A 8 -2.98 -7.96 8.43
CA LEU A 8 -2.33 -6.85 7.72
C LEU A 8 -1.74 -5.82 8.68
N GLU A 9 -2.39 -5.59 9.82
CA GLU A 9 -1.91 -4.69 10.89
C GLU A 9 -0.59 -5.17 11.54
N CYS A 10 -0.26 -6.47 11.43
CA CYS A 10 1.05 -6.98 11.85
C CYS A 10 2.21 -6.51 10.95
N ILE A 11 1.93 -5.95 9.76
CA ILE A 11 2.98 -5.43 8.87
C ILE A 11 3.24 -3.96 9.20
N PRO A 12 4.46 -3.60 9.63
CA PRO A 12 4.75 -2.23 10.06
C PRO A 12 4.63 -1.23 8.90
N CYS A 13 4.07 -0.06 9.20
CA CYS A 13 3.84 1.03 8.25
C CYS A 13 2.97 0.65 7.03
N LEU A 14 2.24 -0.47 7.09
CA LEU A 14 1.27 -0.84 6.08
C LEU A 14 -0.09 -0.27 6.43
N HIS A 15 -0.73 0.34 5.44
CA HIS A 15 -2.10 0.77 5.50
C HIS A 15 -2.94 -0.06 4.53
N HIS A 16 -4.21 -0.23 4.85
CA HIS A 16 -5.12 -1.00 4.02
C HIS A 16 -6.53 -0.41 4.01
N SER A 17 -7.27 -0.70 2.94
CA SER A 17 -8.69 -0.40 2.80
C SER A 17 -9.38 -1.58 2.11
N ILE A 18 -10.57 -1.92 2.58
CA ILE A 18 -11.33 -3.06 2.09
C ILE A 18 -12.74 -2.58 1.76
N TYR A 19 -13.15 -2.78 0.50
CA TYR A 19 -14.48 -2.43 0.05
C TYR A 19 -15.02 -3.51 -0.89
N GLY A 20 -16.04 -4.24 -0.45
CA GLY A 20 -16.56 -5.40 -1.17
C GLY A 20 -15.48 -6.46 -1.36
N ASP A 21 -15.18 -6.78 -2.62
CA ASP A 21 -14.12 -7.70 -3.05
C ASP A 21 -12.76 -7.01 -3.27
N ASN A 22 -12.70 -5.68 -3.26
CA ASN A 22 -11.49 -4.93 -3.51
C ASN A 22 -10.72 -4.66 -2.21
N ILE A 23 -9.43 -5.00 -2.25
CA ILE A 23 -8.48 -4.76 -1.15
C ILE A 23 -7.36 -3.89 -1.70
N THR A 24 -7.14 -2.73 -1.08
CA THR A 24 -6.05 -1.82 -1.41
C THR A 24 -5.07 -1.80 -0.25
N VAL A 25 -3.77 -1.94 -0.52
CA VAL A 25 -2.70 -1.83 0.48
C VAL A 25 -1.63 -0.85 0.01
N TRP A 26 -1.06 -0.07 0.93
CA TRP A 26 -0.01 0.89 0.62
C TRP A 26 0.92 1.14 1.82
N THR A 27 2.11 1.67 1.54
CA THR A 27 3.08 2.14 2.54
C THR A 27 3.65 3.47 2.05
N ALA A 28 3.87 4.40 2.97
CA ALA A 28 4.41 5.73 2.67
C ALA A 28 5.83 5.95 3.22
N ALA A 29 6.42 4.92 3.82
CA ALA A 29 7.72 5.01 4.50
C ALA A 29 8.63 3.82 4.17
N GLY A 30 9.93 4.03 4.29
CA GLY A 30 10.98 3.03 4.08
C GLY A 30 11.74 3.23 2.77
N SER A 31 12.78 2.41 2.58
CA SER A 31 13.48 2.29 1.30
C SER A 31 12.63 1.55 0.26
N ASP A 32 13.00 1.61 -1.02
CA ASP A 32 12.34 0.84 -2.08
C ASP A 32 12.30 -0.66 -1.77
N THR A 33 13.37 -1.19 -1.17
CA THR A 33 13.44 -2.58 -0.72
C THR A 33 12.45 -2.87 0.41
N ASP A 34 12.32 -1.97 1.39
CA ASP A 34 11.35 -2.14 2.47
C ASP A 34 9.91 -2.03 1.96
N ILE A 35 9.66 -1.10 1.04
CA ILE A 35 8.36 -0.92 0.38
C ILE A 35 7.99 -2.20 -0.35
N GLN A 36 8.89 -2.72 -1.20
CA GLN A 36 8.66 -3.97 -1.92
C GLN A 36 8.41 -5.14 -0.96
N ARG A 37 9.24 -5.28 0.08
CA ARG A 37 9.09 -6.37 1.06
C ARG A 37 7.71 -6.34 1.72
N ARG A 38 7.26 -5.17 2.19
CA ARG A 38 5.97 -5.00 2.88
C ARG A 38 4.79 -5.25 1.94
N LEU A 39 4.82 -4.68 0.73
CA LEU A 39 3.75 -4.87 -0.26
C LEU A 39 3.66 -6.33 -0.71
N GLN A 40 4.80 -6.98 -0.92
CA GLN A 40 4.82 -8.41 -1.28
C GLN A 40 4.30 -9.28 -0.13
N GLN A 41 4.72 -8.99 1.11
CA GLN A 41 4.21 -9.70 2.29
C GLN A 41 2.69 -9.54 2.43
N ALA A 42 2.17 -8.32 2.25
CA ALA A 42 0.74 -8.05 2.28
C ALA A 42 0.00 -8.82 1.17
N ALA A 43 0.51 -8.77 -0.06
CA ALA A 43 -0.06 -9.49 -1.19
C ALA A 43 -0.11 -11.01 -0.95
N ASN A 44 0.94 -11.58 -0.37
CA ASN A 44 0.99 -13.00 -0.01
C ASN A 44 -0.08 -13.35 1.04
N ILE A 45 -0.19 -12.55 2.11
CA ILE A 45 -1.22 -12.76 3.15
C ILE A 45 -2.62 -12.73 2.55
N ILE A 46 -2.91 -11.73 1.70
CA ILE A 46 -4.22 -11.60 1.04
C ILE A 46 -4.50 -12.80 0.15
N ALA A 47 -3.53 -13.21 -0.68
CA ALA A 47 -3.67 -14.35 -1.58
C ALA A 47 -3.91 -15.65 -0.82
N THR A 48 -3.14 -15.93 0.24
CA THR A 48 -3.34 -17.09 1.12
C THR A 48 -4.71 -17.04 1.78
N TYR A 49 -5.11 -15.89 2.35
CA TYR A 49 -6.40 -15.72 3.00
C TYR A 49 -7.58 -15.95 2.03
N ALA A 50 -7.47 -15.47 0.79
CA ALA A 50 -8.48 -15.69 -0.25
C ALA A 50 -8.54 -17.17 -0.65
N HIS A 51 -7.38 -17.79 -0.87
CA HIS A 51 -7.27 -19.20 -1.26
C HIS A 51 -7.88 -20.14 -0.22
N GLU A 52 -7.62 -19.93 1.07
CA GLU A 52 -8.23 -20.69 2.17
C GLU A 52 -9.77 -20.61 2.21
N ARG A 53 -10.36 -19.64 1.52
CA ARG A 53 -11.81 -19.42 1.43
C ARG A 53 -12.38 -19.80 0.06
N GLY A 54 -11.60 -20.49 -0.77
CA GLY A 54 -12.01 -20.90 -2.11
C GLY A 54 -12.07 -19.74 -3.12
N LEU A 55 -11.43 -18.61 -2.81
CA LEU A 55 -11.34 -17.45 -3.69
C LEU A 55 -9.92 -17.34 -4.27
N SER A 56 -9.81 -16.70 -5.44
CA SER A 56 -8.50 -16.40 -6.04
C SER A 56 -8.41 -14.91 -6.38
N CYS A 57 -7.22 -14.34 -6.18
CA CYS A 57 -6.94 -12.98 -6.64
C CYS A 57 -6.77 -12.99 -8.17
N SER A 58 -7.42 -12.07 -8.88
CA SER A 58 -7.26 -11.95 -10.34
C SER A 58 -5.97 -11.21 -10.68
N PRO A 59 -4.97 -11.86 -11.30
CA PRO A 59 -3.71 -11.20 -11.63
C PRO A 59 -3.89 -10.04 -12.63
N GLN A 60 -4.90 -10.12 -13.50
CA GLN A 60 -5.18 -9.09 -14.50
C GLN A 60 -5.84 -7.84 -13.91
N LYS A 61 -6.53 -7.98 -12.77
CA LYS A 61 -7.21 -6.86 -12.09
C LYS A 61 -6.33 -6.21 -11.01
N SER A 62 -5.41 -6.97 -10.40
CA SER A 62 -4.44 -6.45 -9.44
C SER A 62 -3.46 -5.49 -10.12
N LYS A 63 -3.27 -4.31 -9.53
CA LYS A 63 -2.37 -3.27 -10.06
C LYS A 63 -1.45 -2.75 -8.97
N LEU A 64 -0.18 -2.55 -9.32
CA LEU A 64 0.78 -1.82 -8.51
C LEU A 64 0.82 -0.37 -8.94
N PHE A 65 0.70 0.56 -7.99
CA PHE A 65 0.71 1.99 -8.24
C PHE A 65 1.79 2.67 -7.39
N PHE A 66 2.59 3.53 -8.03
CA PHE A 66 3.60 4.33 -7.34
C PHE A 66 3.14 5.78 -7.26
N TYR A 67 2.88 6.25 -6.05
CA TYR A 67 2.57 7.65 -5.80
C TYR A 67 3.83 8.41 -5.41
N HIS A 68 4.34 9.23 -6.33
CA HIS A 68 5.42 10.16 -6.04
C HIS A 68 4.80 11.53 -5.76
N SER A 69 4.78 11.93 -4.49
CA SER A 69 4.47 13.32 -4.16
C SER A 69 5.53 14.20 -4.82
N ARG A 70 5.12 15.04 -5.78
CA ARG A 70 6.03 16.05 -6.31
C ARG A 70 6.35 16.97 -5.14
N LYS A 71 7.63 17.07 -4.77
CA LYS A 71 8.08 18.20 -3.97
C LYS A 71 7.65 19.44 -4.78
N CYS A 72 6.63 20.15 -4.31
CA CYS A 72 6.41 21.51 -4.78
C CYS A 72 7.73 22.22 -4.50
N GLY A 73 8.47 22.55 -5.55
CA GLY A 73 9.57 23.47 -5.42
C GLY A 73 8.98 24.75 -4.84
N ARG A 74 9.19 24.98 -3.54
CA ARG A 74 9.23 26.34 -3.01
C ARG A 74 10.33 27.03 -3.80
N ARG A 75 9.96 27.63 -4.94
CA ARG A 75 10.73 28.72 -5.52
C ARG A 75 10.49 29.89 -4.60
N ASP A 76 11.49 30.13 -3.77
CA ASP A 76 11.92 31.42 -3.26
C ASP A 76 11.06 32.58 -3.78
N ALA A 77 10.10 32.99 -2.96
CA ALA A 77 9.45 34.28 -3.05
C ALA A 77 9.43 34.91 -1.66
N CYS A 78 10.59 34.95 -1.01
CA CYS A 78 10.88 36.02 -0.06
C CYS A 78 11.46 37.19 -0.87
N ALA A 79 10.57 37.92 -1.54
CA ALA A 79 10.81 39.32 -1.77
C ALA A 79 10.72 40.00 -0.39
N HIS A 80 11.84 40.47 0.13
CA HIS A 80 11.95 41.50 1.16
C HIS A 80 13.18 42.35 0.80
N ASP A 81 12.91 43.64 0.53
CA ASP A 81 13.70 44.85 0.80
C ASP A 81 15.24 44.74 0.76
N ILE A 82 15.96 45.50 -0.08
CA ILE A 82 16.14 46.98 -0.09
C ILE A 82 16.57 47.44 -1.48
#